data_AF-A0A2H0EM64-F1
#
_entry.id   AF-A0A2H0EM64-F1
#
_cell.length_a   1.000
_cell.length_b   1.000
_cell.length_c   1.000
_cell.angle_alpha   90.00
_cell.angle_beta   90.00
_cell.angle_gamma   90.00
#
_symmetry.space_group_name_H-M   'P 1'
#
loop_
_entity.id
_entity.type
_entity.pdbx_description
1 polymer ?
#
loop_
_entity_poly.entity_id
_entity_poly.type
_entity_poly.pdbx_seq_one_letter_code
_entity_poly.pdbx_strand_id
1 'polypeptide(L)'
;MVDALRNEAAQEPDAPSTTEPTKKTQIIAIYGKGGIGKSFTLSNLSYMMAQQGKRVLLIGCDPKSDTTSLLFGGKACPTIIETSSRKKLAGEEVRIEDVCFKRDGVFAMELGGPEVGRGCGGRGIIHGFELLEKLGFHEWDFDYVLLDFLGDVVCGGFGLP
;
A
#
# COMPACT_ATOMS: atom_id res chain seq x y z
N MET A 1 -1.08 -17.39 36.91
CA MET A 1 -1.40 -16.57 35.72
C MET A 1 -0.14 -15.95 35.11
N VAL A 2 0.72 -15.30 35.91
CA VAL A 2 2.00 -14.72 35.42
C VAL A 2 2.96 -15.77 34.84
N ASP A 3 3.12 -16.93 35.49
CA ASP A 3 4.03 -17.97 35.01
C ASP A 3 3.54 -18.65 33.72
N ALA A 4 2.22 -18.72 33.53
CA ALA A 4 1.62 -19.23 32.29
C ALA A 4 1.92 -18.28 31.11
N LEU A 5 1.78 -16.97 31.31
CA LEU A 5 2.11 -15.96 30.30
C LEU A 5 3.61 -15.90 29.97
N ARG A 6 4.48 -16.11 30.98
CA ARG A 6 5.93 -16.21 30.77
C ARG A 6 6.32 -17.44 29.97
N ASN A 7 5.69 -18.58 30.25
CA ASN A 7 5.92 -19.81 29.50
C ASN A 7 5.42 -19.71 28.06
N GLU A 8 4.29 -19.05 27.84
CA GLU A 8 3.75 -18.77 26.50
C GLU A 8 4.69 -17.83 25.72
N ALA A 9 5.14 -16.72 26.32
CA ALA A 9 6.05 -15.79 25.67
C ALA A 9 7.44 -16.37 25.37
N ALA A 10 7.83 -17.44 26.07
CA ALA A 10 9.08 -18.16 25.84
C ALA A 10 8.97 -19.20 24.70
N GLN A 11 7.77 -19.50 24.21
CA GLN A 11 7.61 -20.33 23.01
C GLN A 11 7.97 -19.49 21.78
N GLU A 12 9.06 -19.86 21.13
CA GLU A 12 9.34 -19.29 19.81
C GLU A 12 8.27 -19.77 18.82
N PRO A 13 7.73 -18.86 17.99
CA PRO A 13 6.78 -19.25 16.96
C PRO A 13 7.44 -20.22 15.99
N ASP A 14 6.63 -21.12 15.43
CA ASP A 14 7.09 -22.02 14.39
C ASP A 14 7.76 -21.24 13.26
N ALA A 15 8.85 -21.80 12.74
CA ALA A 15 9.52 -21.22 11.59
C ALA A 15 8.49 -21.10 10.44
N PRO A 16 8.39 -19.93 9.78
CA PRO A 16 7.46 -19.76 8.68
C PRO A 16 7.78 -20.77 7.56
N SER A 17 6.73 -21.25 6.90
CA SER A 17 6.88 -22.19 5.78
C SER A 17 7.83 -21.63 4.72
N THR A 18 8.81 -22.45 4.33
CA THR A 18 9.79 -22.14 3.29
C THR A 18 9.38 -22.63 1.91
N THR A 19 8.16 -23.18 1.77
CA THR A 19 7.62 -23.60 0.47
C THR A 19 7.64 -22.46 -0.53
N GLU A 20 8.07 -22.75 -1.76
CA GLU A 20 8.06 -21.75 -2.83
C GLU A 20 6.63 -21.20 -3.05
N PRO A 21 6.47 -19.86 -3.12
CA PRO A 21 5.19 -19.25 -3.43
C PRO A 21 4.64 -19.72 -4.78
N THR A 22 3.34 -19.98 -4.86
CA THR A 22 2.67 -20.36 -6.12
C THR A 22 2.51 -19.19 -7.10
N LYS A 23 2.60 -17.95 -6.62
CA LYS A 23 2.63 -16.72 -7.43
C LYS A 23 3.94 -15.98 -7.21
N LYS A 24 4.48 -15.41 -8.29
CA LYS A 24 5.73 -14.64 -8.27
C LYS A 24 5.64 -13.41 -7.34
N THR A 25 4.51 -12.69 -7.41
CA THR A 25 4.21 -11.52 -6.58
C THR A 25 3.07 -11.83 -5.63
N GLN A 26 3.27 -11.58 -4.35
CA GLN A 26 2.26 -11.76 -3.31
C GLN A 26 1.59 -10.43 -2.99
N ILE A 27 0.29 -10.33 -3.28
CA ILE A 27 -0.51 -9.13 -2.99
C ILE A 27 -1.22 -9.33 -1.65
N ILE A 28 -0.99 -8.40 -0.71
CA ILE A 28 -1.55 -8.44 0.64
C ILE A 28 -2.29 -7.14 0.87
N ALA A 29 -3.61 -7.21 1.05
CA ALA A 29 -4.41 -6.07 1.46
C ALA A 29 -4.70 -6.13 2.96
N ILE A 30 -4.48 -5.00 3.63
CA ILE A 30 -4.82 -4.82 5.03
C ILE A 30 -6.02 -3.88 5.12
N TYR A 31 -7.06 -4.37 5.77
CA TYR A 31 -8.29 -3.63 6.04
C TYR A 31 -8.44 -3.36 7.53
N GLY A 32 -9.28 -2.38 7.84
CA GLY A 32 -9.73 -2.14 9.19
C GLY A 32 -10.12 -0.69 9.44
N LYS A 33 -10.75 -0.47 10.60
CA LYS A 33 -11.28 0.82 11.01
C LYS A 33 -10.22 1.93 11.00
N GLY A 34 -10.63 3.18 10.78
CA GLY A 34 -9.76 4.33 10.99
C GLY A 34 -9.11 4.34 12.38
N GLY A 35 -7.80 4.61 12.45
CA GLY A 35 -7.07 4.77 13.71
C GLY A 35 -6.56 3.48 14.38
N ILE A 36 -6.79 2.29 13.82
CA ILE A 36 -6.28 1.02 14.41
C ILE A 36 -4.77 0.79 14.20
N GLY A 37 -4.08 1.67 13.47
CA GLY A 37 -2.65 1.56 13.20
C GLY A 37 -2.26 0.82 11.92
N LYS A 38 -3.16 0.67 10.93
CA LYS A 38 -2.86 -0.02 9.65
C LYS A 38 -1.61 0.51 8.95
N SER A 39 -1.59 1.82 8.69
CA SER A 39 -0.49 2.50 7.99
C SER A 39 0.83 2.42 8.76
N PHE A 40 0.76 2.46 10.10
CA PHE A 40 1.92 2.25 10.96
C PHE A 40 2.47 0.83 10.83
N THR A 41 1.61 -0.18 10.92
CA THR A 41 1.99 -1.59 10.75
C THR A 41 2.57 -1.83 9.36
N LEU A 42 1.91 -1.36 8.31
CA LEU A 42 2.33 -1.56 6.92
C LEU A 42 3.64 -0.85 6.58
N SER A 43 3.86 0.36 7.10
CA SER A 43 5.14 1.08 6.92
C SER A 43 6.30 0.32 7.55
N ASN A 44 6.13 -0.16 8.78
CA ASN A 44 7.18 -0.94 9.46
C ASN A 44 7.38 -2.32 8.82
N LEU A 45 6.29 -2.99 8.41
CA LEU A 45 6.34 -4.28 7.75
C LEU A 45 7.06 -4.20 6.40
N SER A 46 6.68 -3.23 5.56
CA SER A 46 7.35 -3.01 4.26
C SER A 46 8.83 -2.69 4.44
N TYR A 47 9.17 -1.83 5.41
CA TYR A 47 10.55 -1.52 5.74
C TYR A 47 11.33 -2.78 6.12
N MET A 48 10.82 -3.59 7.05
CA MET A 48 11.46 -4.83 7.49
C MET A 48 11.65 -5.81 6.33
N MET A 49 10.62 -6.03 5.51
CA MET A 49 10.71 -6.90 4.34
C MET A 49 11.77 -6.40 3.34
N ALA A 50 11.85 -5.09 3.12
CA ALA A 50 12.89 -4.50 2.28
C ALA A 50 14.30 -4.69 2.88
N GLN A 51 14.47 -4.58 4.20
CA GLN A 51 15.75 -4.87 4.86
C GLN A 51 16.16 -6.35 4.75
N GLN A 52 15.20 -7.25 4.58
CA GLN A 52 15.44 -8.67 4.29
C GLN A 52 15.70 -8.95 2.80
N GLY A 53 15.92 -7.90 1.99
CA GLY A 53 16.24 -8.02 0.57
C GLY A 53 15.03 -8.25 -0.33
N LYS A 54 13.80 -8.14 0.18
CA LYS A 54 12.59 -8.28 -0.64
C LYS A 54 12.29 -7.00 -1.40
N ARG A 55 11.83 -7.13 -2.64
CA ARG A 55 11.28 -6.03 -3.44
C ARG A 55 9.83 -5.81 -3.03
N VAL A 56 9.59 -4.73 -2.28
CA VAL A 56 8.27 -4.43 -1.71
C VAL A 56 7.72 -3.13 -2.27
N LEU A 57 6.45 -3.16 -2.67
CA LEU A 57 5.67 -1.98 -3.01
C LEU A 57 4.56 -1.77 -1.97
N LEU A 58 4.53 -0.61 -1.33
CA LEU A 58 3.44 -0.16 -0.45
C LEU A 58 2.56 0.84 -1.20
N ILE A 59 1.25 0.59 -1.23
CA ILE A 59 0.28 1.50 -1.84
C ILE A 59 -0.75 1.91 -0.79
N GLY A 60 -0.86 3.22 -0.56
CA GLY A 60 -1.96 3.81 0.21
C GLY A 60 -3.24 3.85 -0.63
N CYS A 61 -4.25 3.09 -0.22
CA CYS A 61 -5.57 3.03 -0.87
C CYS A 61 -6.65 3.72 -0.02
N ASP A 62 -6.24 4.61 0.89
CA ASP A 62 -7.14 5.41 1.73
C ASP A 62 -7.27 6.84 1.13
N PRO A 63 -8.49 7.38 0.99
CA PRO A 63 -8.71 8.77 0.61
C PRO A 63 -7.99 9.81 1.50
N LYS A 64 -7.58 9.43 2.72
CA LYS A 64 -6.75 10.25 3.61
C LYS A 64 -5.32 10.44 3.08
N SER A 65 -4.82 9.46 2.32
CA SER A 65 -3.57 9.52 1.55
C SER A 65 -2.32 9.91 2.35
N ASP A 66 -2.17 9.37 3.56
CA ASP A 66 -1.04 9.60 4.44
C ASP A 66 -0.26 8.33 4.82
N THR A 67 -0.56 7.19 4.19
CA THR A 67 0.09 5.90 4.46
C THR A 67 1.61 6.00 4.33
N THR A 68 2.08 6.66 3.28
CA THR A 68 3.50 6.84 2.95
C THR A 68 4.18 7.90 3.79
N SER A 69 3.44 8.77 4.48
CA SER A 69 4.03 9.88 5.25
C SER A 69 5.02 9.40 6.31
N LEU A 70 4.75 8.26 6.94
CA LEU A 70 5.64 7.63 7.93
C LEU A 70 6.98 7.21 7.32
N LEU A 71 6.99 6.70 6.10
CA LEU A 71 8.22 6.33 5.39
C LEU A 71 9.02 7.57 4.97
N PHE A 72 8.35 8.64 4.55
CA PHE A 72 8.98 9.83 3.96
C PHE A 72 9.10 11.02 4.94
N GLY A 73 9.23 10.74 6.24
CA GLY A 73 9.55 11.77 7.24
C GLY A 73 8.47 12.82 7.43
N GLY A 74 7.20 12.42 7.37
CA GLY A 74 6.03 13.26 7.58
C GLY A 74 5.45 13.89 6.31
N LYS A 75 5.96 13.53 5.13
CA LYS A 75 5.43 14.00 3.84
C LYS A 75 4.88 12.83 3.05
N ALA A 76 3.60 12.86 2.71
CA ALA A 76 3.01 11.84 1.83
C ALA A 76 3.55 11.97 0.40
N CYS A 77 3.60 10.86 -0.32
CA CYS A 77 3.86 10.87 -1.76
C CYS A 77 2.75 11.65 -2.50
N PRO A 78 3.07 12.36 -3.60
CA PRO A 78 2.05 12.85 -4.53
C PRO A 78 1.10 11.73 -4.93
N THR A 79 -0.21 12.02 -4.92
CA THR A 79 -1.21 10.99 -5.23
C THR A 79 -1.29 10.72 -6.74
N ILE A 80 -1.61 9.48 -7.11
CA ILE A 80 -1.78 9.05 -8.49
C ILE A 80 -2.91 9.84 -9.16
N ILE A 81 -4.06 9.97 -8.50
CA ILE A 81 -5.23 10.67 -9.06
C ILE A 81 -4.94 12.17 -9.28
N GLU A 82 -4.33 12.85 -8.31
CA GLU A 82 -4.02 14.28 -8.43
C GLU A 82 -2.94 14.52 -9.50
N THR A 83 -1.87 13.72 -9.47
CA THR A 83 -0.77 13.81 -10.46
C THR A 83 -1.29 13.58 -11.86
N SER A 84 -2.15 12.58 -12.05
CA SER A 84 -2.79 12.28 -13.34
C SER A 84 -3.65 13.44 -13.83
N SER A 85 -4.48 13.99 -12.94
CA SER A 85 -5.34 15.14 -13.26
C SER A 85 -4.52 16.36 -13.69
N ARG A 86 -3.46 16.67 -12.94
CA ARG A 86 -2.55 17.79 -13.23
C ARG A 86 -1.83 17.62 -14.57
N LYS A 87 -1.27 16.43 -14.85
CA LYS A 87 -0.56 16.16 -16.10
C LYS A 87 -1.48 16.20 -17.31
N LYS A 88 -2.68 15.61 -17.18
CA LYS A 88 -3.70 15.68 -18.23
C LYS A 88 -4.08 17.12 -18.58
N LEU A 89 -4.20 18.00 -17.60
CA LEU A 89 -4.46 19.44 -17.83
C LEU A 89 -3.29 20.15 -18.52
N ALA A 90 -2.05 19.71 -18.28
CA ALA A 90 -0.85 20.20 -18.95
C ALA A 90 -0.65 19.58 -20.35
N GLY A 91 -1.47 18.61 -20.76
CA GLY A 91 -1.29 17.88 -22.02
C GLY A 91 -0.14 16.86 -21.98
N GLU A 92 0.28 16.44 -20.80
CA GLU A 92 1.36 15.48 -20.58
C GLU A 92 0.83 14.10 -20.19
N GLU A 93 1.61 13.05 -20.51
CA GLU A 93 1.34 11.69 -20.04
C GLU A 93 1.98 11.44 -18.67
N VAL A 94 1.27 10.64 -17.85
CA VAL A 94 1.77 10.18 -16.55
C VAL A 94 2.78 9.06 -16.78
N ARG A 95 3.88 9.12 -16.03
CA ARG A 95 4.94 8.10 -16.00
C ARG A 95 5.09 7.56 -14.58
N ILE A 96 5.75 6.42 -14.46
CA ILE A 96 5.99 5.76 -13.15
C ILE A 96 6.74 6.66 -12.19
N GLU A 97 7.75 7.36 -12.69
CA GLU A 97 8.59 8.29 -11.94
C GLU A 97 7.81 9.46 -11.31
N ASP A 98 6.59 9.74 -11.79
CA ASP A 98 5.74 10.79 -11.22
C ASP A 98 4.96 10.33 -9.98
N VAL A 99 4.83 9.01 -9.78
CA VAL A 99 3.90 8.44 -8.79
C VAL A 99 4.51 7.34 -7.92
N CYS A 100 5.63 6.74 -8.34
CA CYS A 100 6.36 5.72 -7.60
C CYS A 100 7.63 6.31 -7.01
N PHE A 101 7.72 6.30 -5.68
CA PHE A 101 8.87 6.83 -4.97
C PHE A 101 9.54 5.73 -4.16
N LYS A 102 10.84 5.86 -3.90
CA LYS A 102 11.59 4.87 -3.13
C LYS A 102 12.23 5.51 -1.91
N ARG A 103 12.08 4.85 -0.75
CA ARG A 103 12.73 5.24 0.51
C ARG A 103 13.14 4.00 1.29
N ASP A 104 14.40 3.97 1.69
CA ASP A 104 14.98 2.91 2.54
C ASP A 104 14.70 1.48 2.02
N GLY A 105 14.72 1.32 0.70
CA GLY A 105 14.47 0.04 0.02
C GLY A 105 13.00 -0.22 -0.35
N VAL A 106 12.04 0.49 0.26
CA VAL A 106 10.61 0.36 0.00
C VAL A 106 10.19 1.23 -1.18
N PHE A 107 9.46 0.65 -2.14
CA PHE A 107 8.75 1.41 -3.16
C PHE A 107 7.38 1.80 -2.63
N ALA A 108 6.94 3.01 -2.90
CA ALA A 108 5.77 3.60 -2.27
C ALA A 108 4.97 4.46 -3.24
N MET A 109 3.65 4.30 -3.16
CA MET A 109 2.68 5.06 -3.94
C MET A 109 1.51 5.47 -3.05
N GLU A 110 0.85 6.58 -3.40
CA GLU A 110 -0.44 6.98 -2.83
C GLU A 110 -1.46 7.03 -3.96
N LEU A 111 -2.55 6.30 -3.82
CA LEU A 111 -3.59 6.29 -4.85
C LEU A 111 -4.30 7.64 -4.92
N GLY A 112 -4.58 8.22 -3.76
CA GLY A 112 -5.45 9.38 -3.66
C GLY A 112 -6.93 9.01 -3.62
N GLY A 113 -7.75 10.03 -3.40
CA GLY A 113 -9.19 9.94 -3.49
C GLY A 113 -9.78 11.25 -4.02
N PRO A 114 -11.09 11.30 -4.28
CA PRO A 114 -11.75 12.55 -4.60
C PRO A 114 -11.73 13.49 -3.38
N GLU A 115 -11.92 14.80 -3.62
CA GLU A 115 -12.04 15.79 -2.54
C GLU A 115 -13.10 15.37 -1.52
N VAL A 116 -12.86 15.64 -0.24
CA VAL A 116 -13.80 15.34 0.84
C VAL A 116 -15.17 15.97 0.55
N GLY A 117 -16.22 15.15 0.60
CA GLY A 117 -17.59 15.58 0.30
C GLY A 117 -17.92 15.64 -1.20
N ARG A 118 -17.00 15.23 -2.08
CA ARG A 118 -17.21 15.14 -3.53
C ARG A 118 -16.83 13.75 -4.07
N GLY A 119 -17.55 13.30 -5.09
CA GLY A 119 -17.24 12.04 -5.77
C GLY A 119 -17.48 10.78 -4.93
N CYS A 120 -16.85 9.68 -5.32
CA CYS A 120 -16.97 8.36 -4.69
C CYS A 120 -15.57 7.76 -4.49
N GLY A 121 -15.18 7.50 -3.24
CA GLY A 121 -13.87 6.93 -2.90
C GLY A 121 -13.59 5.62 -3.64
N GLY A 122 -14.56 4.71 -3.68
CA GLY A 122 -14.40 3.44 -4.40
C GLY A 122 -14.18 3.59 -5.91
N ARG A 123 -14.84 4.57 -6.56
CA ARG A 123 -14.58 4.84 -7.98
C ARG A 123 -13.21 5.47 -8.19
N GLY A 124 -12.76 6.31 -7.27
CA GLY A 124 -11.39 6.83 -7.27
C GLY A 124 -10.37 5.70 -7.20
N ILE A 125 -10.62 4.69 -6.36
CA ILE A 125 -9.73 3.54 -6.23
C ILE A 125 -9.65 2.73 -7.52
N ILE A 126 -10.79 2.35 -8.09
CA ILE A 126 -10.84 1.63 -9.37
C ILE A 126 -10.07 2.40 -10.44
N HIS A 127 -10.30 3.71 -10.55
CA HIS A 127 -9.63 4.54 -11.54
C HIS A 127 -8.11 4.63 -11.32
N GLY A 128 -7.66 4.69 -10.07
CA GLY A 128 -6.23 4.66 -9.73
C GLY A 128 -5.56 3.35 -10.15
N PHE A 129 -6.20 2.21 -9.90
CA PHE A 129 -5.69 0.90 -10.32
C PHE A 129 -5.72 0.73 -11.84
N GLU A 130 -6.77 1.18 -12.54
CA GLU A 130 -6.80 1.20 -14.02
C GLU A 130 -5.62 2.00 -14.61
N LEU A 131 -5.22 3.09 -13.95
CA LEU A 131 -4.05 3.86 -14.36
C LEU A 131 -2.75 3.07 -14.08
N LEU A 132 -2.63 2.43 -12.93
CA LEU A 132 -1.48 1.57 -12.60
C LEU A 132 -1.35 0.39 -13.58
N GLU A 133 -2.45 -0.22 -13.99
CA GLU A 133 -2.47 -1.28 -15.00
C GLU A 133 -1.92 -0.78 -16.35
N LYS A 134 -2.37 0.40 -16.82
CA LYS A 134 -1.84 1.03 -18.05
C LYS A 134 -0.36 1.34 -17.98
N LEU A 135 0.12 1.58 -16.76
CA LEU A 135 1.50 1.86 -16.43
C LEU A 135 2.35 0.57 -16.30
N GLY A 136 1.74 -0.61 -16.43
CA GLY A 136 2.44 -1.90 -16.43
C GLY A 136 2.62 -2.52 -15.05
N PHE A 137 1.72 -2.23 -14.09
CA PHE A 137 1.80 -2.70 -12.69
C PHE A 137 2.17 -4.19 -12.53
N HIS A 138 1.63 -5.07 -13.38
CA HIS A 138 1.88 -6.52 -13.31
C HIS A 138 3.28 -6.95 -13.78
N GLU A 139 4.05 -6.06 -14.41
CA GLU A 139 5.37 -6.35 -14.98
C GLU A 139 6.52 -5.93 -14.04
N TRP A 140 6.23 -5.22 -12.95
CA TRP A 140 7.26 -4.59 -12.11
C TRP A 140 8.03 -5.54 -11.19
N ASP A 141 7.71 -6.83 -11.19
CA ASP A 141 8.49 -7.90 -10.54
C ASP A 141 8.78 -7.66 -9.04
N PHE A 142 7.74 -7.29 -8.30
CA PHE A 142 7.79 -7.17 -6.84
C PHE A 142 7.62 -8.55 -6.19
N ASP A 143 8.30 -8.79 -5.07
CA ASP A 143 8.04 -9.97 -4.23
C ASP A 143 6.70 -9.80 -3.49
N TYR A 144 6.47 -8.58 -2.98
CA TYR A 144 5.27 -8.23 -2.20
C TYR A 144 4.69 -6.88 -2.65
N VAL A 145 3.35 -6.84 -2.77
CA VAL A 145 2.59 -5.59 -2.85
C VAL A 145 1.69 -5.52 -1.63
N LEU A 146 1.86 -4.48 -0.82
CA LEU A 146 1.08 -4.23 0.38
C LEU A 146 0.09 -3.09 0.10
N LEU A 147 -1.19 -3.33 0.34
CA LEU A 147 -2.27 -2.36 0.09
C LEU A 147 -2.92 -1.93 1.42
N ASP A 148 -2.91 -0.63 1.71
CA ASP A 148 -3.55 -0.05 2.90
C ASP A 148 -4.96 0.45 2.56
N PHE A 149 -5.98 -0.37 2.81
CA PHE A 149 -7.36 -0.04 2.48
C PHE A 149 -8.16 0.50 3.67
N LEU A 150 -9.01 1.49 3.40
CA LEU A 150 -10.04 1.93 4.33
C LEU A 150 -11.04 0.78 4.60
N GLY A 151 -11.20 0.40 5.87
CA GLY A 151 -12.13 -0.65 6.28
C GLY A 151 -13.48 -0.18 6.80
N ASP A 152 -13.72 1.14 6.87
CA ASP A 152 -14.94 1.72 7.47
C ASP A 152 -16.17 1.61 6.56
N VAL A 153 -15.96 1.66 5.24
CA VAL A 153 -17.01 1.56 4.24
C VAL A 153 -16.50 0.69 3.11
N VAL A 154 -17.11 -0.48 2.93
CA VAL A 154 -16.76 -1.42 1.86
C VAL A 154 -17.82 -1.32 0.78
N CYS A 155 -17.48 -0.63 -0.32
CA CYS A 155 -18.22 -0.70 -1.58
C CYS A 155 -17.37 -1.43 -2.64
N GLY A 156 -17.92 -1.69 -3.82
CA GLY A 156 -17.25 -2.53 -4.84
C GLY A 156 -15.82 -2.10 -5.20
N GLY A 157 -15.49 -0.81 -5.10
CA GLY A 157 -14.14 -0.31 -5.40
C GLY A 157 -13.08 -0.54 -4.31
N PHE A 158 -13.46 -0.99 -3.11
CA PHE A 158 -12.51 -1.35 -2.05
C PHE A 158 -12.21 -2.86 -2.02
N GLY A 159 -12.73 -3.64 -2.97
CA GLY A 159 -12.38 -5.05 -3.11
C GLY A 159 -10.93 -5.21 -3.57
N LEU A 160 -10.31 -6.34 -3.19
CA LEU A 160 -8.99 -6.70 -3.71
C LEU A 160 -9.09 -6.89 -5.24
N PRO A 161 -8.30 -6.18 -6.06
CA PRO A 161 -8.27 -6.36 -7.51
C PRO A 161 -7.63 -7.69 -7.92
#